data_AF-A0A3D1L2T1-F1
#
_entry.id   AF-A0A3D1L2T1-F1
#
_cell.length_a   1.000
_cell.length_b   1.000
_cell.length_c   1.000
_cell.angle_alpha   90.00
_cell.angle_beta   90.00
_cell.angle_gamma   90.00
#
_symmetry.space_group_name_H-M   'P 1'
#
loop_
_entity.id
_entity.type
_entity.pdbx_description
1 polymer ?
#
loop_
_entity_poly.entity_id
_entity_poly.type
_entity_poly.pdbx_seq_one_letter_code
_entity_poly.pdbx_strand_id
1 'polypeptide(L)'
;MHFFDNMLTFEWRLFYTCVATFIVNLPFGYIRGGLRKLSFWWFVAIHAPVPLVIYIRKFHDLDLTWILAPFLLGSFFLGQFAGRKMYTWKPYRKVK
;
A
#
# COMPACT_ATOMS: atom_id res chain seq x y z
N MET A 1 -18.55 -11.86 4.34
CA MET A 1 -18.11 -11.58 5.72
C MET A 1 -18.77 -10.25 6.10
N HIS A 2 -20.02 -10.28 6.61
CA HIS A 2 -20.91 -9.10 6.76
C HIS A 2 -20.63 -8.22 8.01
N PHE A 3 -19.40 -8.21 8.53
CA PHE A 3 -19.10 -7.49 9.78
C PHE A 3 -19.22 -5.96 9.63
N PHE A 4 -18.89 -5.42 8.45
CA PHE A 4 -18.82 -3.98 8.22
C PHE A 4 -20.11 -3.35 7.71
N ASP A 5 -20.99 -4.12 7.07
CA ASP A 5 -22.16 -3.58 6.37
C ASP A 5 -23.16 -2.89 7.31
N ASN A 6 -23.17 -3.28 8.58
CA ASN A 6 -24.04 -2.69 9.61
C ASN A 6 -23.37 -1.55 10.41
N MET A 7 -22.07 -1.31 10.23
CA MET A 7 -21.31 -0.35 11.05
C MET A 7 -20.65 0.78 10.26
N LEU A 8 -20.37 0.58 8.96
CA LEU A 8 -19.66 1.55 8.12
C LEU A 8 -20.35 1.69 6.77
N THR A 9 -20.61 2.93 6.36
CA THR A 9 -21.07 3.20 4.99
C THR A 9 -19.99 2.86 3.97
N PHE A 10 -20.39 2.74 2.71
CA PHE A 10 -19.48 2.40 1.61
C PHE A 10 -18.30 3.36 1.49
N GLU A 11 -18.53 4.67 1.67
CA GLU A 11 -17.49 5.70 1.59
C GLU A 11 -16.43 5.51 2.68
N TRP A 12 -16.88 5.19 3.90
CA TRP A 12 -15.97 4.92 5.02
C TRP A 12 -15.14 3.66 4.81
N ARG A 13 -15.75 2.58 4.29
CA ARG A 13 -15.03 1.34 3.94
C ARG A 13 -13.94 1.61 2.92
N LEU A 14 -14.25 2.37 1.87
CA LEU A 14 -13.26 2.79 0.86
C LEU A 14 -12.15 3.63 1.48
N PHE A 15 -12.52 4.64 2.27
CA PHE A 15 -11.56 5.52 2.93
C PHE A 15 -10.58 4.75 3.81
N TYR A 16 -11.08 3.88 4.70
CA TYR A 16 -10.22 3.06 5.56
C TYR A 16 -9.35 2.10 4.76
N THR A 17 -9.88 1.50 3.69
CA THR A 17 -9.10 0.63 2.81
C THR A 17 -7.96 1.42 2.14
N CYS A 18 -8.21 2.64 1.67
CA CYS A 18 -7.19 3.51 1.11
C CYS A 18 -6.16 3.93 2.16
N VAL A 19 -6.56 4.32 3.37
CA VAL A 19 -5.62 4.69 4.44
C VAL A 19 -4.76 3.49 4.85
N ALA A 20 -5.37 2.32 5.05
CA ALA A 20 -4.65 1.10 5.38
C ALA A 20 -3.68 0.69 4.27
N THR A 21 -4.10 0.78 3.00
CA THR A 21 -3.24 0.54 1.83
C THR A 21 -2.03 1.47 1.83
N PHE A 22 -2.23 2.75 2.10
CA PHE A 22 -1.15 3.73 2.16
C PHE A 22 -0.15 3.38 3.26
N ILE A 23 -0.64 3.16 4.49
CA ILE A 23 0.19 2.86 5.67
C ILE A 23 0.98 1.58 5.45
N VAL A 24 0.34 0.51 4.97
CA VAL A 24 1.01 -0.76 4.70
C VAL A 24 2.10 -0.62 3.64
N ASN A 25 1.92 0.25 2.64
CA ASN A 25 2.94 0.48 1.61
C ASN A 25 4.13 1.35 2.06
N LEU A 26 4.00 2.16 3.11
CA LEU A 26 5.10 2.98 3.64
C LEU A 26 6.39 2.19 3.96
N PRO A 27 6.35 1.10 4.75
CA PRO A 27 7.56 0.33 5.07
C PRO A 27 8.19 -0.30 3.83
N PHE A 28 7.39 -0.84 2.91
CA PHE A 28 7.91 -1.42 1.66
C PHE A 28 8.56 -0.37 0.77
N GLY A 29 7.97 0.82 0.67
CA GLY A 29 8.54 1.95 -0.06
C GLY A 29 9.87 2.41 0.54
N TYR A 30 9.95 2.43 1.87
CA TYR A 30 11.16 2.78 2.62
C TYR A 30 12.28 1.76 2.38
N ILE A 31 12.00 0.48 2.58
CA ILE A 31 12.97 -0.62 2.37
C ILE A 31 13.49 -0.58 0.93
N ARG A 32 12.59 -0.44 -0.04
CA ARG A 32 12.92 -0.38 -1.47
C ARG A 32 13.83 0.80 -1.82
N GLY A 33 13.76 1.91 -1.07
CA GLY A 33 14.64 3.06 -1.24
C GLY A 33 16.12 2.72 -1.12
N GLY A 34 16.47 1.73 -0.30
CA GLY A 34 17.84 1.27 -0.07
C GLY A 34 18.29 0.05 -0.87
N LEU A 35 17.42 -0.49 -1.73
CA LEU A 35 17.72 -1.64 -2.58
C LEU A 35 18.18 -1.19 -3.97
N ARG A 36 19.09 -1.96 -4.59
CA ARG A 36 19.49 -1.73 -5.99
C ARG A 36 18.26 -1.87 -6.88
N LYS A 37 17.97 -0.85 -7.70
CA LYS A 37 16.86 -0.89 -8.66
C LYS A 37 16.97 -2.15 -9.53
N LEU A 38 15.83 -2.78 -9.81
CA LEU A 38 15.72 -4.02 -10.59
C LEU A 38 16.44 -5.25 -10.01
N SER A 39 16.88 -5.20 -8.74
CA SER A 39 17.29 -6.40 -8.04
C SER A 39 16.08 -7.26 -7.66
N PHE A 40 16.31 -8.55 -7.42
CA PHE A 40 15.29 -9.47 -6.92
C PHE A 40 14.57 -8.92 -5.68
N TRP A 41 15.32 -8.45 -4.68
CA TRP A 41 14.75 -7.87 -3.47
C TRP A 41 13.97 -6.58 -3.72
N TRP A 42 14.39 -5.76 -4.68
CA TRP A 42 13.65 -4.56 -5.07
C TRP A 42 12.30 -4.92 -5.69
N PHE A 43 12.26 -5.98 -6.50
CA PHE A 43 11.02 -6.50 -7.08
C PHE A 43 10.09 -7.07 -6.01
N VAL A 44 10.62 -7.84 -5.06
CA VAL A 44 9.86 -8.37 -3.91
C VAL A 44 9.28 -7.22 -3.08
N ALA A 45 10.05 -6.16 -2.80
CA ALA A 45 9.55 -5.01 -2.05
C ALA A 45 8.43 -4.23 -2.77
N ILE A 46 8.25 -4.42 -4.09
CA ILE A 46 7.11 -3.84 -4.83
C ILE A 46 5.90 -4.77 -4.79
N HIS A 47 6.10 -6.07 -4.94
CA HIS A 47 4.99 -7.01 -5.12
C HIS A 47 4.49 -7.62 -3.81
N ALA A 48 5.33 -7.74 -2.78
CA ALA A 48 4.93 -8.21 -1.45
C ALA A 48 3.75 -7.45 -0.83
N PRO A 49 3.64 -6.10 -0.95
CA PRO A 49 2.46 -5.39 -0.44
C PRO A 49 1.18 -5.67 -1.23
N VAL A 50 1.24 -6.17 -2.47
CA VAL A 50 0.03 -6.40 -3.30
C VAL A 50 -0.89 -7.47 -2.68
N PRO A 51 -0.43 -8.66 -2.27
CA PRO A 51 -1.24 -9.63 -1.52
C PRO A 51 -1.85 -9.06 -0.24
N LEU A 52 -1.10 -8.24 0.52
CA LEU A 52 -1.61 -7.58 1.73
C LEU A 52 -2.77 -6.63 1.41
N VAL A 53 -2.64 -5.82 0.37
CA VAL A 53 -3.69 -4.91 -0.07
C VAL A 53 -4.93 -5.65 -0.58
N ILE A 54 -4.74 -6.78 -1.27
CA ILE A 54 -5.85 -7.67 -1.68
C ILE A 54 -6.59 -8.19 -0.44
N TYR A 55 -5.86 -8.59 0.62
CA TYR A 55 -6.47 -9.05 1.85
C TYR A 55 -7.26 -7.94 2.57
N ILE A 56 -6.68 -6.74 2.70
CA ILE A 56 -7.34 -5.57 3.31
C ILE A 56 -8.63 -5.22 2.55
N ARG A 57 -8.59 -5.27 1.23
CA ARG A 57 -9.77 -5.02 0.38
C ARG A 57 -10.86 -6.06 0.61
N LYS A 58 -10.51 -7.35 0.62
CA LYS A 58 -11.45 -8.45 0.89
C LYS A 58 -12.03 -8.38 2.30
N PHE A 59 -11.23 -7.97 3.28
CA PHE A 59 -11.68 -7.78 4.66
C PHE A 59 -12.75 -6.70 4.77
N HIS A 60 -12.61 -5.61 4.00
CA HIS A 60 -13.63 -4.57 3.88
C HIS A 60 -14.73 -4.91 2.87
N ASP A 61 -14.76 -6.09 2.27
CA ASP A 61 -15.75 -6.56 1.27
C ASP A 61 -15.91 -5.65 0.03
N LEU A 62 -14.84 -4.97 -0.38
CA LEU A 62 -14.88 -4.04 -1.52
C LEU A 62 -14.54 -4.75 -2.83
N ASP A 63 -15.43 -4.73 -3.81
CA ASP A 63 -15.11 -5.21 -5.15
C ASP A 63 -14.19 -4.26 -5.90
N LEU A 64 -13.22 -4.80 -6.65
CA LEU A 64 -12.34 -3.98 -7.47
C LEU A 64 -13.04 -3.62 -8.77
N THR A 65 -13.78 -2.52 -8.77
CA THR A 65 -14.38 -1.94 -9.97
C THR A 65 -13.43 -0.92 -10.61
N TRP A 66 -13.65 -0.60 -11.89
CA TRP A 66 -12.88 0.41 -12.60
C TRP A 66 -12.95 1.80 -11.97
N ILE A 67 -14.04 2.10 -11.25
CA ILE A 67 -14.23 3.38 -10.56
C ILE A 67 -13.39 3.44 -9.28
N LEU A 68 -13.25 2.30 -8.58
CA LEU A 68 -12.53 2.22 -7.30
C LEU A 68 -11.03 1.97 -7.49
N ALA A 69 -10.65 1.36 -8.62
CA ALA A 69 -9.26 1.03 -8.92
C ALA A 69 -8.32 2.25 -8.82
N PRO A 70 -8.63 3.46 -9.35
CA PRO A 70 -7.79 4.64 -9.21
C PRO A 70 -7.52 5.04 -7.75
N PHE A 71 -8.49 4.90 -6.84
CA PHE A 71 -8.32 5.26 -5.42
C PHE A 71 -7.38 4.28 -4.71
N LEU A 72 -7.55 2.99 -4.96
CA LEU A 72 -6.70 1.94 -4.39
C LEU A 72 -5.28 1.97 -4.96
N LEU A 73 -5.15 2.06 -6.29
CA LEU A 73 -3.86 2.19 -6.99
C LEU A 73 -3.16 3.48 -6.58
N GLY A 74 -3.89 4.59 -6.54
CA GLY A 74 -3.38 5.88 -6.08
C GLY A 74 -2.80 5.78 -4.67
N SER A 75 -3.56 5.22 -3.72
CA SER A 75 -3.07 5.00 -2.36
C SER A 75 -1.83 4.10 -2.31
N PHE A 76 -1.82 3.00 -3.08
CA PHE A 76 -0.68 2.08 -3.17
C PHE A 76 0.59 2.81 -3.64
N PHE A 77 0.50 3.53 -4.76
CA PHE A 77 1.65 4.26 -5.32
C PHE A 77 2.09 5.40 -4.42
N LEU A 78 1.15 6.13 -3.80
CA LEU A 78 1.45 7.21 -2.86
C LEU A 78 2.19 6.66 -1.63
N GLY A 79 1.77 5.52 -1.07
CA GLY A 79 2.47 4.89 0.06
C GLY A 79 3.89 4.44 -0.32
N GLN A 80 4.04 3.79 -1.49
CA GLN A 80 5.35 3.37 -2.01
C GLN A 80 6.28 4.56 -2.30
N PHE A 81 5.73 5.68 -2.76
CA PHE A 81 6.47 6.91 -3.04
C PHE A 81 6.88 7.62 -1.76
N ALA A 82 5.94 7.82 -0.82
CA ALA A 82 6.19 8.43 0.47
C ALA A 82 7.22 7.62 1.27
N GLY A 83 7.10 6.28 1.29
CA GLY A 83 8.10 5.37 1.84
C GLY A 83 9.50 5.63 1.30
N ARG A 84 9.64 5.69 -0.03
CA ARG A 84 10.93 5.97 -0.68
C ARG A 84 11.47 7.37 -0.36
N LYS A 85 10.59 8.37 -0.27
CA LYS A 85 10.97 9.74 0.09
C LYS A 85 11.50 9.81 1.52
N MET A 86 10.86 9.12 2.46
CA MET A 86 11.34 9.00 3.85
C MET A 86 12.73 8.37 3.91
N TYR A 87 13.00 7.34 3.10
CA TYR A 87 14.34 6.75 3.00
C TYR A 87 15.37 7.77 2.48
N THR A 88 15.00 8.61 1.52
CA THR A 88 15.90 9.64 0.98
C THR A 88 16.22 10.71 2.02
N TRP A 89 15.27 11.06 2.89
CA TRP A 89 15.48 12.02 3.97
C TRP A 89 16.30 11.45 5.13
N LYS A 90 16.02 10.21 5.55
CA LYS A 90 16.71 9.56 6.66
C LYS A 90 16.96 8.08 6.34
N PRO A 91 18.00 7.77 5.55
CA PRO A 91 18.31 6.39 5.22
C PRO A 91 18.85 5.67 6.46
N TYR A 92 18.24 4.53 6.82
CA TYR A 92 18.73 3.69 7.91
C TYR A 92 20.09 3.04 7.58
N ARG A 93 20.36 2.79 6.28
CA ARG A 93 21.63 2.25 5.80
C ARG A 93 22.31 3.29 4.91
N LYS A 94 23.50 3.76 5.29
CA LYS A 94 24.34 4.56 4.40
C LYS A 94 24.71 3.68 3.20
N VAL A 95 24.18 3.98 2.02
CA VAL A 95 24.67 3.41 0.77
C VAL A 95 26.08 3.97 0.61
N LYS A 96 27.10 3.14 0.84
CA LYS A 96 28.49 3.47 0.48
C LYS A 96 28.61 3.49 -1.04
#